data_AF-A0A2S7Q2F2-F1
#
_entry.id   AF-A0A2S7Q2F2-F1
#
_cell.length_a   1.000
_cell.length_b   1.000
_cell.length_c   1.000
_cell.angle_alpha   90.00
_cell.angle_beta   90.00
_cell.angle_gamma   90.00
#
_symmetry.space_group_name_H-M   'P 1'
#
loop_
_entity.id
_entity.type
_entity.pdbx_description
1 polymer ?
#
loop_
_entity_poly.entity_id
_entity_poly.type
_entity_poly.pdbx_seq_one_letter_code
_entity_poly.pdbx_strand_id
1 'polypeptide(L)'
;MVHHGDFPGLEVTVQVGGSSAVEYEDDEEIEVAPGPAGVHQAARTVSKYIEAVTGAEFSIRVSFYRIFKWDSPVIEVWLTVDGTWISGLLIHSKPNKKVSRELQGMHQPPVAGSRVREWTLKKLQFAQLEIKPATIKRDKSKAEKVGLIEVRMFRSAITKHNTSARGPVDFGSTDMKFHEKALKGQAKSHAIG
;
A
#
# COMPACT_ATOMS: atom_id res chain seq x y z
N MET A 1 12.31 -16.44 9.71
CA MET A 1 10.91 -16.49 9.22
C MET A 1 10.11 -15.66 10.21
N VAL A 2 9.75 -14.43 9.82
CA VAL A 2 9.04 -13.49 10.69
C VAL A 2 7.55 -13.82 10.58
N HIS A 3 6.93 -14.17 11.70
CA HIS A 3 5.48 -14.39 11.76
C HIS A 3 4.79 -13.03 11.88
N HIS A 4 4.19 -12.54 10.79
CA HIS A 4 3.37 -11.33 10.82
C HIS A 4 1.99 -11.66 11.41
N GLY A 5 1.89 -11.64 12.74
CA GLY A 5 0.63 -11.78 13.48
C GLY A 5 -0.08 -13.15 13.35
N ASP A 6 -1.35 -13.18 13.75
CA ASP A 6 -2.24 -14.36 13.82
C ASP A 6 -2.64 -14.96 12.46
N PHE A 7 -1.86 -14.72 11.40
CA PHE A 7 -2.13 -15.25 10.06
C PHE A 7 -1.03 -16.19 9.57
N PRO A 8 -0.97 -17.43 10.10
CA PRO A 8 -0.03 -18.45 9.64
C PRO A 8 -0.05 -18.59 8.12
N GLY A 9 1.12 -18.46 7.52
CA GLY A 9 1.31 -18.64 6.08
C GLY A 9 0.91 -17.44 5.22
N LEU A 10 0.58 -16.29 5.79
CA LEU A 10 0.54 -15.03 5.06
C LEU A 10 1.85 -14.26 5.30
N GLU A 11 2.40 -13.71 4.24
CA GLU A 11 3.56 -12.82 4.28
C GLU A 11 3.32 -11.66 3.33
N VAL A 12 3.49 -10.44 3.84
CA VAL A 12 3.45 -9.20 3.06
C VAL A 12 4.79 -8.54 3.28
N THR A 13 5.45 -8.14 2.19
CA THR A 13 6.78 -7.51 2.25
C THR A 13 6.85 -6.37 1.25
N VAL A 14 7.54 -5.30 1.63
CA VAL A 14 7.92 -4.25 0.69
C VAL A 14 9.20 -4.67 0.00
N GLN A 15 9.24 -4.63 -1.33
CA GLN A 15 10.43 -4.87 -2.12
C GLN A 15 11.00 -3.53 -2.58
N VAL A 16 12.28 -3.26 -2.32
CA VAL A 16 12.99 -2.05 -2.76
C VAL A 16 14.24 -2.49 -3.51
N GLY A 17 14.43 -2.00 -4.74
CA GLY A 17 15.58 -2.41 -5.56
C GLY A 17 15.67 -3.93 -5.82
N GLY A 18 14.53 -4.63 -5.82
CA GLY A 18 14.45 -6.08 -6.06
C GLY A 18 14.70 -6.97 -4.84
N SER A 19 14.97 -6.39 -3.67
CA SER A 19 15.16 -7.11 -2.40
C SER A 19 14.07 -6.74 -1.40
N SER A 20 13.80 -7.61 -0.42
CA SER A 20 12.85 -7.28 0.66
C SER A 20 13.46 -6.20 1.56
N ALA A 21 12.68 -5.16 1.84
CA ALA A 21 13.07 -4.09 2.74
C ALA A 21 13.28 -4.64 4.15
N VAL A 22 14.19 -4.01 4.89
CA VAL A 22 14.32 -4.27 6.32
C VAL A 22 13.13 -3.63 7.02
N GLU A 23 12.40 -4.43 7.80
CA GLU A 23 11.24 -3.99 8.57
C GLU A 23 11.61 -3.86 10.04
N TYR A 24 11.17 -2.76 10.65
CA TYR A 24 11.35 -2.45 12.07
C TYR A 24 10.01 -2.47 12.78
N GLU A 25 10.03 -2.80 14.07
CA GLU A 25 8.83 -2.73 14.91
C GLU A 25 8.31 -1.29 14.96
N ASP A 26 6.99 -1.16 14.91
CA ASP A 26 6.29 0.09 15.10
C ASP A 26 5.64 0.04 16.49
N ASP A 27 6.19 0.82 17.41
CA ASP A 27 5.71 0.89 18.79
C ASP A 27 4.50 1.84 18.93
N GLU A 28 4.06 2.49 17.84
CA GLU A 28 2.87 3.33 17.86
C GLU A 28 1.58 2.48 17.91
N GLU A 29 0.65 2.89 18.76
CA GLU A 29 -0.63 2.20 18.90
C GLU A 29 -1.46 2.40 17.63
N ILE A 30 -1.88 1.30 17.01
CA ILE A 30 -2.74 1.34 15.82
C ILE A 30 -4.09 1.94 16.22
N GLU A 31 -4.39 3.14 15.74
CA GLU A 31 -5.70 3.76 15.94
C GLU A 31 -6.80 2.92 15.28
N VAL A 32 -7.66 2.33 16.12
CA VAL A 32 -8.84 1.57 15.67
C VAL A 32 -10.12 2.17 16.24
N ALA A 33 -11.22 1.99 15.53
CA ALA A 33 -12.52 2.48 15.99
C ALA A 33 -12.92 1.86 17.34
N PRO A 34 -13.57 2.58 18.26
CA PRO A 34 -13.97 2.01 19.54
C PRO A 34 -14.97 0.86 19.37
N GLY A 35 -14.90 -0.10 20.30
CA GLY A 35 -15.82 -1.24 20.38
C GLY A 35 -15.28 -2.54 19.75
N PRO A 36 -16.11 -3.60 19.70
CA PRO A 36 -15.66 -4.95 19.32
C PRO A 36 -15.04 -5.03 17.92
N ALA A 37 -15.52 -4.21 16.98
CA ALA A 37 -15.01 -4.17 15.61
C ALA A 37 -13.56 -3.67 15.54
N GLY A 38 -13.20 -2.63 16.30
CA GLY A 38 -11.83 -2.13 16.33
C GLY A 38 -10.88 -3.06 17.08
N VAL A 39 -11.33 -3.69 18.17
CA VAL A 39 -10.53 -4.74 18.85
C VAL A 39 -10.22 -5.88 17.88
N HIS A 40 -11.21 -6.29 17.09
CA HIS A 40 -11.04 -7.33 16.07
C HIS A 40 -10.09 -6.92 14.94
N GLN A 41 -10.11 -5.63 14.56
CA GLN A 41 -9.21 -5.05 13.57
C GLN A 41 -7.78 -4.95 14.10
N ALA A 42 -7.57 -4.40 15.30
CA ALA A 42 -6.27 -4.26 15.93
C ALA A 42 -5.56 -5.61 16.04
N ALA A 43 -6.28 -6.67 16.46
CA ALA A 43 -5.74 -8.03 16.53
C ALA A 43 -5.32 -8.63 15.16
N ARG A 44 -5.68 -7.98 14.05
CA ARG A 44 -5.42 -8.43 12.68
C ARG A 44 -4.60 -7.44 11.86
N THR A 45 -4.14 -6.37 12.49
CA THR A 45 -3.30 -5.36 11.84
C THR A 45 -1.90 -5.49 12.40
N VAL A 46 -0.92 -5.43 11.50
CA VAL A 46 0.49 -5.36 11.82
C VAL A 46 0.99 -4.04 11.23
N SER A 47 1.67 -3.24 12.04
CA SER A 47 2.37 -2.04 11.57
C SER A 47 3.88 -2.27 11.67
N LYS A 48 4.62 -1.74 10.70
CA LYS A 48 6.09 -1.84 10.60
C LYS A 48 6.63 -0.59 9.91
N TYR A 49 7.84 -0.20 10.28
CA TYR A 49 8.59 0.83 9.57
C TYR A 49 9.57 0.21 8.58
N ILE A 50 9.77 0.92 7.47
CA ILE A 50 10.86 0.67 6.52
C ILE A 50 11.62 1.96 6.29
N GLU A 51 12.90 1.85 5.95
CA GLU A 51 13.68 2.99 5.48
C GLU A 51 13.36 3.28 4.00
N ALA A 52 12.89 4.49 3.73
CA ALA A 52 12.67 4.98 2.38
C ALA A 52 13.92 5.66 1.83
N VAL A 53 14.24 5.39 0.57
CA VAL A 53 15.36 6.01 -0.16
C VAL A 53 14.79 6.78 -1.33
N THR A 54 14.98 8.10 -1.36
CA THR A 54 14.52 8.96 -2.47
C THR A 54 14.92 8.39 -3.82
N GLY A 55 13.95 8.30 -4.73
CA GLY A 55 14.15 7.80 -6.08
C GLY A 55 14.18 6.27 -6.18
N ALA A 56 14.18 5.52 -5.08
CA ALA A 56 14.11 4.07 -5.15
C ALA A 56 12.70 3.62 -5.53
N GLU A 57 12.62 2.74 -6.53
CA GLU A 57 11.38 2.03 -6.86
C GLU A 57 11.05 1.01 -5.79
N PHE A 58 9.77 0.86 -5.48
CA PHE A 58 9.29 -0.16 -4.58
C PHE A 58 8.07 -0.91 -5.11
N SER A 59 7.83 -2.10 -4.59
CA SER A 59 6.63 -2.90 -4.88
C SER A 59 6.20 -3.67 -3.63
N ILE A 60 4.95 -4.13 -3.61
CA ILE A 60 4.42 -4.92 -2.49
C ILE A 60 4.28 -6.37 -2.93
N ARG A 61 5.02 -7.27 -2.27
CA ARG A 61 4.89 -8.70 -2.49
C ARG A 61 4.00 -9.32 -1.42
N VAL A 62 2.98 -10.04 -1.88
CA VAL A 62 2.06 -10.80 -1.04
C VAL A 62 2.22 -12.27 -1.34
N SER A 63 2.57 -13.05 -0.32
CA SER A 63 2.78 -14.49 -0.39
C SER A 63 1.84 -15.26 0.55
N PHE A 64 1.25 -16.32 0.02
CA PHE A 64 0.49 -17.32 0.76
C PHE A 64 1.24 -18.64 0.70
N TYR A 65 1.60 -19.18 1.86
CA TYR A 65 2.25 -20.47 2.04
C TYR A 65 1.22 -21.58 2.20
N ARG A 66 1.69 -22.84 2.14
CA ARG A 66 0.81 -24.02 2.21
C ARG A 66 -0.03 -24.10 3.48
N ILE A 67 0.46 -23.52 4.58
CA ILE A 67 -0.23 -23.50 5.88
C ILE A 67 -1.34 -22.46 5.96
N PHE A 68 -1.44 -21.56 4.98
CA PHE A 68 -2.49 -20.55 4.97
C PHE A 68 -3.87 -21.18 4.83
N LYS A 69 -4.78 -20.83 5.73
CA LYS A 69 -6.16 -21.31 5.72
C LYS A 69 -6.98 -20.54 4.68
N TRP A 70 -7.29 -21.20 3.58
CA TRP A 70 -8.24 -20.71 2.57
C TRP A 70 -9.68 -21.09 2.97
N ASP A 71 -10.36 -20.17 3.63
CA ASP A 71 -11.79 -20.23 3.98
C ASP A 71 -12.65 -19.29 3.09
N SER A 72 -12.05 -18.75 2.03
CA SER A 72 -12.74 -18.04 0.95
C SER A 72 -12.20 -18.50 -0.42
N PRO A 73 -13.00 -18.41 -1.49
CA PRO A 73 -12.53 -18.75 -2.84
C PRO A 73 -11.49 -17.74 -3.37
N VAL A 74 -11.54 -16.50 -2.89
CA VAL A 74 -10.68 -15.41 -3.30
C VAL A 74 -10.24 -14.58 -2.09
N ILE A 75 -8.98 -14.13 -2.10
CA ILE A 75 -8.50 -13.03 -1.28
C ILE A 75 -8.35 -11.81 -2.17
N GLU A 76 -9.04 -10.74 -1.82
CA GLU A 76 -8.91 -9.43 -2.44
C GLU A 76 -7.87 -8.63 -1.67
N VAL A 77 -6.89 -8.07 -2.39
CA VAL A 77 -5.82 -7.26 -1.82
C VAL A 77 -5.92 -5.86 -2.39
N TRP A 78 -6.00 -4.86 -1.53
CA TRP A 78 -6.01 -3.45 -1.90
C TRP A 78 -4.73 -2.77 -1.42
N LEU A 79 -4.12 -2.02 -2.31
CA LEU A 79 -2.95 -1.19 -2.01
C LEU A 79 -3.35 0.28 -2.03
N THR A 80 -3.11 0.95 -0.91
CA THR A 80 -3.23 2.40 -0.77
C THR A 80 -1.87 2.94 -0.35
N VAL A 81 -1.40 4.02 -0.97
CA VAL A 81 -0.17 4.71 -0.58
C VAL A 81 -0.49 6.19 -0.41
N ASP A 82 -0.04 6.79 0.69
CA ASP A 82 -0.33 8.17 1.08
C ASP A 82 -1.83 8.50 1.10
N GLY A 83 -2.64 7.51 1.47
CA GLY A 83 -4.09 7.64 1.48
C GLY A 83 -4.77 7.57 0.12
N THR A 84 -4.02 7.27 -0.96
CA THR A 84 -4.61 7.09 -2.28
C THR A 84 -4.56 5.65 -2.77
N TRP A 85 -5.69 5.18 -3.28
CA TRP A 85 -5.82 3.84 -3.85
C TRP A 85 -4.95 3.72 -5.11
N ILE A 86 -4.03 2.77 -5.11
CA ILE A 86 -3.08 2.52 -6.19
C ILE A 86 -3.58 1.41 -7.10
N SER A 87 -3.86 0.26 -6.50
CA SER A 87 -4.24 -0.94 -7.23
C SER A 87 -4.92 -1.96 -6.32
N GLY A 88 -5.53 -2.97 -6.93
CA GLY A 88 -6.02 -4.14 -6.23
C GLY A 88 -5.87 -5.39 -7.07
N LEU A 89 -5.84 -6.54 -6.40
CA LEU A 89 -5.73 -7.84 -7.05
C LEU A 89 -6.63 -8.87 -6.38
N LEU A 90 -7.05 -9.86 -7.15
CA LEU A 90 -7.78 -11.03 -6.68
C LEU A 90 -6.83 -12.22 -6.73
N ILE A 91 -6.64 -12.87 -5.58
CA ILE A 91 -5.85 -14.09 -5.46
C ILE A 91 -6.82 -15.24 -5.23
N HIS A 92 -7.01 -16.03 -6.26
CA HIS A 92 -7.80 -17.25 -6.17
C HIS A 92 -7.12 -18.26 -5.27
N SER A 93 -7.94 -18.95 -4.47
CA SER A 93 -7.52 -20.05 -3.63
C SER A 93 -6.78 -21.10 -4.44
N LYS A 94 -5.57 -21.43 -3.98
CA LYS A 94 -4.76 -22.53 -4.50
C LYS A 94 -4.30 -23.36 -3.31
N PRO A 95 -5.18 -24.19 -2.74
CA PRO A 95 -4.82 -24.99 -1.58
C PRO A 95 -3.60 -25.84 -1.90
N ASN A 96 -2.74 -26.03 -0.90
CA ASN A 96 -1.50 -26.83 -0.99
C ASN A 96 -0.39 -26.27 -1.91
N LYS A 97 -0.54 -25.05 -2.46
CA LYS A 97 0.51 -24.38 -3.26
C LYS A 97 0.91 -23.05 -2.64
N LYS A 98 2.20 -22.72 -2.75
CA LYS A 98 2.65 -21.34 -2.49
C LYS A 98 2.13 -20.46 -3.62
N VAL A 99 1.53 -19.33 -3.28
CA VAL A 99 1.11 -18.30 -4.24
C VAL A 99 1.79 -17.00 -3.86
N SER A 100 2.46 -16.37 -4.82
CA SER A 100 3.05 -15.04 -4.65
C SER A 100 2.54 -14.11 -5.74
N ARG A 101 2.22 -12.88 -5.37
CA ARG A 101 1.83 -11.79 -6.28
C ARG A 101 2.55 -10.52 -5.89
N GLU A 102 2.75 -9.64 -6.86
CA GLU A 102 3.45 -8.38 -6.66
C GLU A 102 2.61 -7.22 -7.19
N LEU A 103 2.43 -6.19 -6.37
CA LEU A 103 1.81 -4.92 -6.73
C LEU A 103 2.92 -3.92 -7.01
N GLN A 104 3.19 -3.68 -8.30
CA GLN A 104 4.33 -2.88 -8.75
C GLN A 104 3.98 -1.42 -9.01
N GLY A 105 2.70 -1.09 -9.05
CA GLY A 105 2.22 0.25 -9.34
C GLY A 105 0.85 0.24 -10.03
N MET A 106 0.61 1.24 -10.86
CA MET A 106 -0.66 1.47 -11.51
C MET A 106 -0.54 1.35 -13.03
N HIS A 107 -1.45 0.61 -13.63
CA HIS A 107 -1.58 0.57 -15.09
C HIS A 107 -2.28 1.84 -15.57
N GLN A 108 -1.60 2.60 -16.41
CA GLN A 108 -2.12 3.81 -17.02
C GLN A 108 -2.61 3.52 -18.43
N PRO A 109 -3.78 4.05 -18.81
CA PRO A 109 -4.24 3.93 -20.18
C PRO A 109 -3.29 4.70 -21.12
N PRO A 110 -3.30 4.38 -22.42
CA PRO A 110 -2.55 5.15 -23.41
C PRO A 110 -2.89 6.64 -23.33
N VAL A 111 -1.86 7.49 -23.41
CA VAL A 111 -2.03 8.96 -23.42
C VAL A 111 -2.86 9.36 -24.64
N ALA A 112 -3.89 10.18 -24.44
CA ALA A 112 -4.73 10.68 -25.53
C ALA A 112 -3.88 11.42 -26.57
N GLY A 113 -3.98 10.99 -27.84
CA GLY A 113 -3.16 11.54 -28.94
C GLY A 113 -1.80 10.85 -29.14
N SER A 114 -1.41 9.92 -28.26
CA SER A 114 -0.23 9.08 -28.48
C SER A 114 -0.48 8.05 -29.60
N ARG A 115 0.56 7.82 -30.42
CA ARG A 115 0.57 6.71 -31.39
C ARG A 115 0.73 5.35 -30.70
N VAL A 116 1.23 5.34 -29.47
CA VAL A 116 1.37 4.14 -28.65
C VAL A 116 0.02 3.84 -28.02
N ARG A 117 -0.57 2.70 -28.38
CA ARG A 117 -1.87 2.22 -27.84
C ARG A 117 -1.71 1.24 -26.68
N GLU A 118 -0.52 1.19 -26.09
CA GLU A 118 -0.18 0.25 -25.04
C GLU A 118 -0.43 0.87 -23.67
N TRP A 119 -0.91 0.04 -22.75
CA TRP A 119 -0.97 0.39 -21.34
C TRP A 119 0.46 0.44 -20.79
N THR A 120 0.77 1.49 -20.03
CA THR A 120 2.05 1.62 -19.35
C THR A 120 1.88 1.32 -17.87
N LEU A 121 2.91 0.74 -17.25
CA LEU A 121 2.98 0.58 -15.81
C LEU A 121 3.72 1.77 -15.21
N LYS A 122 3.02 2.65 -14.50
CA LYS A 122 3.69 3.62 -13.62
C LYS A 122 4.07 2.91 -12.33
N LYS A 123 5.37 2.67 -12.15
CA LYS A 123 5.92 2.06 -10.95
C LYS A 123 5.86 3.01 -9.75
N LEU A 124 5.84 2.44 -8.55
CA LEU A 124 5.89 3.21 -7.30
C LEU A 124 7.34 3.59 -7.00
N GLN A 125 7.52 4.83 -6.56
CA GLN A 125 8.82 5.37 -6.19
C GLN A 125 8.69 6.19 -4.91
N PHE A 126 9.72 6.18 -4.06
CA PHE A 126 9.79 7.10 -2.94
C PHE A 126 10.22 8.49 -3.42
N ALA A 127 9.43 9.52 -3.09
CA ALA A 127 9.73 10.90 -3.36
C ALA A 127 9.95 11.65 -2.04
N GLN A 128 10.93 12.55 -2.02
CA GLN A 128 11.19 13.40 -0.86
C GLN A 128 10.05 14.42 -0.69
N LEU A 129 9.64 14.66 0.56
CA LEU A 129 8.65 15.70 0.87
C LEU A 129 9.22 17.10 0.65
N GLU A 130 8.43 17.98 0.05
CA GLU A 130 8.76 19.41 -0.04
C GLU A 130 8.15 20.16 1.15
N ILE A 131 8.96 20.94 1.87
CA ILE A 131 8.46 21.80 2.96
C ILE A 131 8.29 23.22 2.42
N LYS A 132 7.06 23.75 2.43
CA LYS A 132 6.73 25.11 1.98
C LYS A 132 5.70 25.76 2.90
N PRO A 133 5.67 27.10 3.04
CA PRO A 133 4.64 27.79 3.79
C PRO A 133 3.28 27.65 3.08
N ALA A 134 2.53 26.61 3.44
CA ALA A 134 1.21 26.26 2.91
C ALA A 134 0.11 26.39 3.99
N THR A 135 -1.15 26.14 3.61
CA THR A 135 -2.31 26.34 4.51
C THR A 135 -2.48 25.15 5.47
N ILE A 136 -2.14 25.36 6.74
CA ILE A 136 -2.05 24.35 7.82
C ILE A 136 -3.23 23.36 7.91
N LYS A 137 -4.48 23.83 7.70
CA LYS A 137 -5.67 22.97 7.89
C LYS A 137 -5.81 21.85 6.85
N ARG A 138 -5.49 22.11 5.57
CA ARG A 138 -5.59 21.10 4.50
C ARG A 138 -4.42 20.13 4.56
N ASP A 139 -3.28 20.62 5.03
CA ASP A 139 -2.04 19.85 5.12
C ASP A 139 -2.09 18.82 6.25
N LYS A 140 -2.78 19.11 7.37
CA LYS A 140 -2.83 18.20 8.52
C LYS A 140 -3.44 16.83 8.18
N SER A 141 -4.62 16.78 7.57
CA SER A 141 -5.28 15.52 7.22
C SER A 141 -4.55 14.73 6.12
N LYS A 142 -3.77 15.43 5.28
CA LYS A 142 -2.91 14.79 4.28
C LYS A 142 -1.62 14.27 4.91
N ALA A 143 -0.99 15.06 5.78
CA ALA A 143 0.22 14.72 6.52
C ALA A 143 0.04 13.45 7.37
N GLU A 144 -1.15 13.25 7.94
CA GLU A 144 -1.51 12.02 8.64
C GLU A 144 -1.36 10.76 7.77
N LYS A 145 -1.68 10.84 6.48
CA LYS A 145 -1.64 9.69 5.56
C LYS A 145 -0.34 9.56 4.79
N VAL A 146 0.42 10.64 4.64
CA VAL A 146 1.71 10.63 3.94
C VAL A 146 2.72 9.71 4.62
N GLY A 147 3.54 9.03 3.83
CA GLY A 147 4.49 8.02 4.29
C GLY A 147 3.85 6.68 4.65
N LEU A 148 2.52 6.54 4.53
CA LEU A 148 1.81 5.30 4.86
C LEU A 148 1.60 4.44 3.62
N ILE A 149 2.11 3.21 3.67
CA ILE A 149 1.80 2.13 2.73
C ILE A 149 0.80 1.20 3.42
N GLU A 150 -0.44 1.19 2.96
CA GLU A 150 -1.51 0.38 3.54
C GLU A 150 -1.91 -0.76 2.60
N VAL A 151 -1.78 -1.99 3.09
CA VAL A 151 -2.21 -3.21 2.40
C VAL A 151 -3.40 -3.79 3.14
N ARG A 152 -4.58 -3.72 2.53
CA ARG A 152 -5.80 -4.33 3.09
C ARG A 152 -6.12 -5.62 2.39
N MET A 153 -6.52 -6.63 3.17
CA MET A 153 -6.84 -7.96 2.64
C MET A 153 -8.24 -8.38 3.08
N PHE A 154 -9.05 -8.80 2.13
CA PHE A 154 -10.43 -9.18 2.35
C PHE A 154 -10.68 -10.60 1.83
N ARG A 155 -11.36 -11.40 2.64
CA ARG A 155 -11.95 -12.66 2.17
C ARG A 155 -13.18 -12.32 1.34
N SER A 156 -13.23 -12.80 0.10
CA SER A 156 -14.31 -12.46 -0.83
C SER A 156 -14.83 -13.70 -1.57
N ALA A 157 -16.14 -13.67 -1.87
CA ALA A 157 -16.79 -14.62 -2.78
C ALA A 157 -16.79 -14.11 -4.23
N ILE A 158 -16.34 -12.88 -4.46
CA ILE A 158 -16.27 -12.27 -5.79
C ILE A 158 -15.16 -12.95 -6.59
N THR A 159 -15.52 -13.56 -7.71
CA THR A 159 -14.58 -14.29 -8.58
C THR A 159 -14.15 -13.49 -9.82
N LYS A 160 -14.72 -12.29 -10.02
CA LYS A 160 -14.43 -11.43 -11.17
C LYS A 160 -14.13 -10.02 -10.69
N HIS A 161 -13.07 -9.42 -11.24
CA HIS A 161 -12.84 -7.99 -11.10
C HIS A 161 -13.99 -7.22 -11.75
N ASN A 162 -14.44 -6.15 -11.11
CA ASN A 162 -15.25 -5.16 -11.81
C ASN A 162 -14.29 -4.37 -12.71
N THR A 163 -14.26 -4.70 -14.00
CA THR A 163 -13.36 -4.09 -14.99
C THR A 163 -13.82 -2.70 -15.43
N SER A 164 -14.65 -2.01 -14.65
CA SER A 164 -14.96 -0.63 -14.92
C SER A 164 -13.66 0.16 -14.85
N ALA A 165 -13.25 0.70 -16.01
CA ALA A 165 -12.07 1.53 -16.12
C ALA A 165 -12.24 2.70 -15.16
N ARG A 166 -11.58 2.64 -14.00
CA ARG A 166 -11.43 3.82 -13.15
C ARG A 166 -10.57 4.78 -13.96
N GLY A 167 -10.98 6.05 -14.01
CA GLY A 167 -10.22 7.09 -14.69
C GLY A 167 -8.77 7.12 -14.20
N PRO A 168 -7.83 7.62 -15.01
CA PRO A 168 -6.43 7.70 -14.62
C PRO A 168 -6.32 8.50 -13.31
N VAL A 169 -5.80 7.87 -12.26
CA VAL A 169 -5.43 8.56 -11.03
C VAL A 169 -4.02 9.09 -11.24
N ASP A 170 -3.89 10.39 -11.50
CA ASP A 170 -2.57 10.99 -11.66
C ASP A 170 -1.94 11.26 -10.30
N PHE A 171 -0.80 10.62 -10.04
CA PHE A 171 0.08 10.91 -8.90
C PHE A 171 1.29 11.75 -9.31
N GLY A 172 1.52 11.93 -10.61
CA GLY A 172 2.52 12.86 -11.10
C GLY A 172 2.08 14.27 -10.73
N SER A 173 2.75 14.87 -9.76
CA SER A 173 2.40 16.18 -9.17
C SER A 173 1.28 16.19 -8.13
N THR A 174 1.12 15.12 -7.32
CA THR A 174 0.62 15.42 -5.97
C THR A 174 1.59 16.42 -5.35
N ASP A 175 1.15 17.67 -5.17
CA ASP A 175 1.83 18.69 -4.39
C ASP A 175 2.01 18.13 -2.97
N MET A 176 3.06 17.33 -2.76
CA MET A 176 3.50 16.83 -1.46
C MET A 176 4.29 17.93 -0.75
N LYS A 177 3.68 19.11 -0.77
CA LYS A 177 4.14 20.36 -0.19
C LYS A 177 3.41 20.53 1.12
N PHE A 178 4.14 20.41 2.21
CA PHE A 178 3.56 20.51 3.55
C PHE A 178 4.13 21.72 4.27
N HIS A 179 3.26 22.41 5.01
CA HIS A 179 3.72 23.34 6.03
C HIS A 179 4.50 22.57 7.11
N GLU A 180 5.66 23.06 7.53
CA GLU A 180 6.54 22.41 8.53
C GLU A 180 5.78 22.01 9.81
N LYS A 181 4.94 22.91 10.33
CA LYS A 181 4.06 22.66 11.49
C LYS A 181 3.09 21.49 11.32
N ALA A 182 2.74 21.09 10.09
CA ALA A 182 1.86 19.95 9.85
C ALA A 182 2.60 18.60 9.96
N LEU A 183 3.94 18.60 9.81
CA LEU A 183 4.80 17.42 9.95
C LEU A 183 5.51 17.36 11.31
N LYS A 184 5.44 18.43 12.11
CA LYS A 184 6.17 18.53 13.38
C LYS A 184 5.74 17.43 14.35
N GLY A 185 6.69 16.62 14.78
CA GLY A 185 6.47 15.48 15.67
C GLY A 185 6.22 14.14 14.96
N GLN A 186 6.20 14.12 13.62
CA GLN A 186 6.07 12.91 12.83
C GLN A 186 7.41 12.56 12.14
N ALA A 187 7.83 11.30 12.22
CA ALA A 187 9.06 10.82 11.57
C ALA A 187 8.85 10.54 10.07
N LYS A 188 8.31 11.50 9.32
CA LYS A 188 7.92 11.34 7.91
C LYS A 188 8.80 12.19 7.00
N SER A 189 9.46 11.54 6.05
CA SER A 189 10.40 12.18 5.12
C SER A 189 10.06 11.98 3.64
N HIS A 190 9.22 10.98 3.33
CA HIS A 190 8.90 10.59 1.96
C HIS A 190 7.40 10.42 1.72
N ALA A 191 7.03 10.51 0.45
CA ALA A 191 5.73 10.21 -0.13
C ALA A 191 5.90 9.31 -1.36
N ILE A 192 4.80 8.94 -1.99
CA ILE A 192 4.75 8.35 -3.34
C ILE A 192 5.09 9.40 -4.42
N GLY A 193 5.94 9.00 -5.37
CA GLY A 193 6.29 9.73 -6.61
C GLY A 193 5.66 9.15 -7.88
#